data_AF-A0A261BK60-F1
#
_entry.id   AF-A0A261BK60-F1
#
_cell.length_a   1.000
_cell.length_b   1.000
_cell.length_c   1.000
_cell.angle_alpha   90.00
_cell.angle_beta   90.00
_cell.angle_gamma   90.00
#
_symmetry.space_group_name_H-M   'P 1'
#
loop_
_entity.id
_entity.type
_entity.pdbx_description
1 polymer ?
#
loop_
_entity_poly.entity_id
_entity_poly.type
_entity_poly.pdbx_seq_one_letter_code
_entity_poly.pdbx_strand_id
1 'polypeptide(L)'
;MSRITFFLCFYSIIVAQSCVRMIPPDGVGIPSTEPPPTSAAPVTEEPSTVTMTVSETTETVTTAMAVTCMDCKIDGILGGTAGTGMEPITESEPYDPTSDGCVQYGLRCFWMNDRICTLIQVMAETATETVEIGNSVILADALLTCAGDGTWGSGTIMNIETVYCVFTGCPM
;
A
#
# COMPACT_ATOMS: atom_id res chain seq x y z
N MET A 1 -38.89 -28.03 -7.61
CA MET A 1 -38.30 -28.09 -6.24
C MET A 1 -36.93 -28.76 -6.31
N SER A 2 -36.08 -28.56 -5.29
CA SER A 2 -34.76 -29.22 -5.12
C SER A 2 -33.61 -28.80 -6.07
N ARG A 3 -33.13 -27.57 -5.91
CA ARG A 3 -31.69 -27.21 -6.01
C ARG A 3 -31.33 -26.20 -4.92
N ILE A 4 -32.16 -25.16 -4.76
CA ILE A 4 -32.06 -24.14 -3.69
C ILE A 4 -32.07 -24.78 -2.28
N THR A 5 -32.94 -25.77 -2.05
CA THR A 5 -33.03 -26.49 -0.76
C THR A 5 -31.73 -27.20 -0.39
N PHE A 6 -30.95 -27.67 -1.37
CA PHE A 6 -29.72 -28.42 -1.12
C PHE A 6 -28.57 -27.49 -0.70
N PHE A 7 -28.47 -26.31 -1.34
CA PHE A 7 -27.51 -25.27 -0.97
C PHE A 7 -27.76 -24.71 0.45
N LEU A 8 -29.03 -24.50 0.82
CA LEU A 8 -29.38 -24.01 2.15
C LEU A 8 -28.98 -25.01 3.27
N CYS A 9 -29.12 -26.32 3.05
CA CYS A 9 -28.66 -27.32 4.00
C CYS A 9 -27.13 -27.37 4.14
N PHE A 10 -26.37 -27.20 3.05
CA PHE A 10 -24.91 -27.18 3.11
C PHE A 10 -24.36 -25.94 3.83
N TYR A 11 -24.97 -24.77 3.62
CA TYR A 11 -24.53 -23.52 4.24
C TYR A 11 -24.64 -23.55 5.78
N SER A 12 -25.65 -24.21 6.34
CA SER A 12 -25.85 -24.33 7.79
C SER A 12 -24.78 -25.16 8.52
N ILE A 13 -24.03 -26.03 7.83
CA ILE A 13 -23.08 -26.95 8.46
C ILE A 13 -21.71 -26.26 8.70
N ILE A 14 -21.34 -25.28 7.87
CA ILE A 14 -20.00 -24.67 7.87
C ILE A 14 -19.80 -23.71 9.06
N VAL A 15 -20.87 -23.15 9.62
CA VAL A 15 -20.81 -22.07 10.64
C VAL A 15 -20.47 -22.60 12.06
N ALA A 16 -20.33 -23.92 12.25
CA ALA A 16 -20.37 -24.54 13.59
C ALA A 16 -19.02 -24.82 14.29
N GLN A 17 -17.85 -24.54 13.70
CA GLN A 17 -16.55 -24.99 14.26
C GLN A 17 -15.38 -23.97 14.23
N SER A 18 -15.63 -22.72 14.63
CA SER A 18 -14.58 -21.68 14.79
C SER A 18 -14.47 -21.09 16.20
N CYS A 19 -14.72 -21.91 17.24
CA CYS A 19 -14.71 -21.47 18.65
C CYS A 19 -13.83 -22.37 19.55
N VAL A 20 -12.57 -22.60 19.19
CA VAL A 20 -11.59 -23.14 20.13
C VAL A 20 -11.13 -22.01 21.05
N ARG A 21 -11.55 -22.03 22.32
CA ARG A 21 -11.02 -21.12 23.34
C ARG A 21 -9.52 -21.38 23.51
N MET A 22 -8.68 -20.38 23.22
CA MET A 22 -7.36 -20.33 23.83
C MET A 22 -7.53 -20.12 25.33
N ILE A 23 -6.92 -21.02 26.09
CA ILE A 23 -6.78 -20.90 27.55
C ILE A 23 -5.53 -20.04 27.79
N PRO A 24 -5.63 -18.89 28.48
CA PRO A 24 -4.44 -18.18 28.93
C PRO A 24 -3.72 -19.00 30.02
N PRO A 25 -2.38 -19.08 30.02
CA PRO A 25 -1.64 -19.62 31.15
C PRO A 25 -1.64 -18.59 32.29
N ASP A 26 -2.57 -18.74 33.22
CA ASP A 26 -2.55 -17.95 34.46
C ASP A 26 -1.37 -18.34 35.36
N GLY A 27 -0.54 -17.34 35.67
CA GLY A 27 0.06 -17.16 37.00
C GLY A 27 1.10 -18.16 37.51
N VAL A 28 2.39 -17.80 37.37
CA VAL A 28 3.39 -18.07 38.42
C VAL A 28 3.95 -16.72 38.87
N GLY A 29 3.56 -16.28 40.07
CA GLY A 29 4.02 -15.01 40.63
C GLY A 29 5.34 -15.13 41.38
N ILE A 30 6.04 -14.01 41.53
CA ILE A 30 7.02 -13.78 42.60
C ILE A 30 6.69 -12.42 43.24
N PRO A 31 6.54 -12.30 44.57
CA PRO A 31 6.21 -11.06 45.26
C PRO A 31 7.46 -10.27 45.69
N SER A 32 7.24 -9.06 46.24
CA SER A 32 8.20 -8.26 47.03
C SER A 32 9.32 -7.56 46.22
N THR A 33 9.73 -6.30 46.47
CA THR A 33 9.47 -5.36 47.58
C THR A 33 9.62 -3.89 47.10
N GLU A 34 8.91 -2.95 47.72
CA GLU A 34 9.06 -1.48 47.59
C GLU A 34 9.37 -0.89 49.00
N PRO A 35 9.67 0.43 49.17
CA PRO A 35 10.93 1.19 49.00
C PRO A 35 11.48 1.62 50.41
N PRO A 36 11.91 2.87 50.75
CA PRO A 36 12.57 4.02 50.06
C PRO A 36 13.96 4.30 50.76
N PRO A 37 14.49 5.51 51.10
CA PRO A 37 14.23 6.92 50.71
C PRO A 37 15.48 7.84 50.48
N THR A 38 15.21 9.14 50.26
CA THR A 38 15.98 10.34 50.72
C THR A 38 17.33 10.73 50.06
N SER A 39 17.30 11.80 49.23
CA SER A 39 17.71 13.19 49.57
C SER A 39 17.89 13.98 48.27
N ALA A 40 17.05 14.96 47.90
CA ALA A 40 16.94 16.31 48.46
C ALA A 40 18.27 17.09 48.51
N ALA A 41 18.51 17.95 47.51
CA ALA A 41 19.09 19.31 47.64
C ALA A 41 18.99 20.08 46.29
N PRO A 42 18.86 21.42 46.28
CA PRO A 42 18.62 22.23 45.08
C PRO A 42 19.88 22.94 44.56
N VAL A 43 19.80 23.51 43.35
CA VAL A 43 20.63 24.66 42.94
C VAL A 43 19.72 25.70 42.27
N THR A 44 19.91 26.96 42.65
CA THR A 44 19.03 28.11 42.37
C THR A 44 19.87 29.24 41.75
N GLU A 45 19.36 29.82 40.65
CA GLU A 45 19.70 31.14 40.04
C GLU A 45 21.18 31.43 39.65
N GLU A 46 21.46 32.00 38.48
CA GLU A 46 21.22 33.42 38.12
C GLU A 46 20.76 33.65 36.66
N PRO A 47 20.22 34.85 36.33
CA PRO A 47 19.70 35.17 35.01
C PRO A 47 20.77 35.80 34.08
N SER A 48 21.06 35.15 32.95
CA SER A 48 21.88 35.76 31.89
C SER A 48 20.99 36.36 30.80
N THR A 49 20.82 37.68 30.87
CA THR A 49 20.11 38.48 29.86
C THR A 49 20.88 38.43 28.53
N VAL A 50 20.34 37.73 27.53
CA VAL A 50 20.79 37.86 26.13
C VAL A 50 19.62 38.33 25.29
N THR A 51 19.71 39.60 24.89
CA THR A 51 18.78 40.26 23.96
C THR A 51 18.86 39.57 22.59
N MET A 52 18.01 38.58 22.35
CA MET A 52 17.84 38.04 21.00
C MET A 52 16.93 38.95 20.20
N THR A 53 17.57 39.72 19.32
CA THR A 53 16.98 40.56 18.29
C THR A 53 15.80 39.85 17.62
N VAL A 54 14.64 40.52 17.56
CA VAL A 54 13.53 40.13 16.70
C VAL A 54 14.00 40.26 15.25
N SER A 55 14.51 39.16 14.70
CA SER A 55 14.65 39.01 13.26
C SER A 55 13.28 38.63 12.73
N GLU A 56 12.49 39.64 12.39
CA GLU A 56 11.26 39.50 11.60
C GLU A 56 11.66 39.10 10.17
N THR A 57 12.16 37.88 10.02
CA THR A 57 12.29 37.25 8.72
C THR A 57 10.91 36.73 8.36
N THR A 58 10.14 37.54 7.66
CA THR A 58 8.92 37.13 6.98
C THR A 58 9.29 36.20 5.83
N GLU A 59 9.79 35.01 6.16
CA GLU A 59 9.73 33.87 5.26
C GLU A 59 8.25 33.58 5.07
N THR A 60 7.72 34.03 3.94
CA THR A 60 6.52 33.46 3.38
C THR A 60 6.81 31.98 3.16
N VAL A 61 6.47 31.17 4.16
CA VAL A 61 6.38 29.72 4.03
C VAL A 61 5.29 29.48 3.00
N THR A 62 5.70 29.44 1.73
CA THR A 62 4.98 28.74 0.70
C THR A 62 4.98 27.30 1.16
N THR A 63 3.93 26.91 1.88
CA THR A 63 3.65 25.52 2.20
C THR A 63 3.45 24.83 0.86
N ALA A 64 4.54 24.32 0.30
CA ALA A 64 4.47 23.24 -0.68
C ALA A 64 3.57 22.20 -0.03
N MET A 65 2.41 21.95 -0.62
CA MET A 65 1.44 21.02 -0.08
C MET A 65 2.18 19.69 0.09
N ALA A 66 2.34 19.25 1.33
CA ALA A 66 3.02 17.99 1.61
C ALA A 66 2.16 16.89 1.00
N VAL A 67 2.57 16.39 -0.17
CA VAL A 67 1.88 15.31 -0.86
C VAL A 67 2.01 14.09 0.03
N THR A 68 0.88 13.57 0.51
CA THR A 68 0.88 12.41 1.40
C THR A 68 0.64 11.13 0.61
N CYS A 69 0.85 9.98 1.24
CA CYS A 69 0.51 8.70 0.63
C CYS A 69 -1.01 8.47 0.41
N MET A 70 -1.84 9.45 0.77
CA MET A 70 -3.29 9.45 0.53
C MET A 70 -3.70 10.24 -0.73
N ASP A 71 -2.78 11.02 -1.32
CA ASP A 71 -3.08 11.99 -2.38
C ASP A 71 -2.67 11.54 -3.80
N CYS A 72 -2.04 10.36 -3.97
CA CYS A 72 -1.65 9.87 -5.29
C CYS A 72 -2.86 9.71 -6.23
N LYS A 73 -2.65 10.10 -7.49
CA LYS A 73 -3.61 9.87 -8.59
C LYS A 73 -3.06 8.83 -9.54
N ILE A 74 -3.87 7.83 -9.86
CA ILE A 74 -3.46 6.74 -10.75
C ILE A 74 -3.38 7.22 -12.22
N ASP A 75 -4.27 8.11 -12.63
CA ASP A 75 -4.39 8.60 -14.01
C ASP A 75 -3.10 9.27 -14.54
N GLY A 76 -2.24 9.74 -13.64
CA GLY A 76 -0.97 10.38 -13.99
C GLY A 76 0.13 9.42 -14.47
N ILE A 77 -0.03 8.10 -14.23
CA ILE A 77 0.95 7.08 -14.61
C ILE A 77 0.38 5.98 -15.52
N LEU A 78 -0.91 6.02 -15.87
CA LEU A 78 -1.49 5.08 -16.84
C LEU A 78 -0.99 5.42 -18.25
N GLY A 79 -0.07 4.61 -18.76
CA GLY A 79 0.55 4.78 -20.06
C GLY A 79 0.05 3.82 -21.13
N GLY A 80 0.87 3.67 -22.17
CA GLY A 80 0.58 2.84 -23.33
C GLY A 80 -0.28 3.52 -24.40
N THR A 81 -0.35 2.90 -25.56
CA THR A 81 -1.18 3.31 -26.71
C THR A 81 -1.50 2.06 -27.53
N ALA A 82 -2.77 1.88 -27.85
CA ALA A 82 -3.25 0.66 -28.48
C ALA A 82 -2.55 0.37 -29.82
N GLY A 83 -2.04 -0.85 -29.97
CA GLY A 83 -1.34 -1.32 -31.17
C GLY A 83 0.15 -0.93 -31.27
N THR A 84 0.74 -0.34 -30.22
CA THR A 84 2.19 -0.01 -30.21
C THR A 84 3.06 -1.10 -29.57
N GLY A 85 2.46 -2.12 -28.95
CA GLY A 85 3.16 -3.12 -28.13
C GLY A 85 3.37 -2.70 -26.67
N MET A 86 3.14 -1.42 -26.36
CA MET A 86 2.88 -0.91 -25.02
C MET A 86 1.38 -0.64 -24.93
N GLU A 87 0.58 -1.66 -24.68
CA GLU A 87 -0.88 -1.52 -24.62
C GLU A 87 -1.30 -0.86 -23.30
N PRO A 88 -2.41 -0.10 -23.25
CA PRO A 88 -2.87 0.50 -21.99
C PRO A 88 -3.31 -0.57 -20.98
N ILE A 89 -3.23 -0.24 -19.69
CA ILE A 89 -3.78 -1.05 -18.59
C ILE A 89 -5.26 -1.36 -18.88
N THR A 90 -5.67 -2.63 -18.76
CA THR A 90 -7.02 -3.07 -19.14
C THR A 90 -8.05 -2.69 -18.07
N GLU A 91 -7.71 -2.89 -16.81
CA GLU A 91 -8.48 -2.41 -15.65
C GLU A 91 -7.53 -1.85 -14.58
N SER A 92 -7.93 -0.74 -13.95
CA SER A 92 -7.30 -0.25 -12.72
C SER A 92 -8.40 0.06 -11.70
N GLU A 93 -8.32 -0.55 -10.52
CA GLU A 93 -9.34 -0.40 -9.46
C GLU A 93 -8.68 -0.07 -8.11
N PRO A 94 -9.31 0.76 -7.25
CA PRO A 94 -8.83 0.97 -5.88
C PRO A 94 -8.77 -0.35 -5.12
N TYR A 95 -7.70 -0.55 -4.35
CA TYR A 95 -7.55 -1.68 -3.44
C TYR A 95 -7.72 -1.22 -1.98
N ASP A 96 -7.80 -2.17 -1.05
CA ASP A 96 -7.79 -1.84 0.39
C ASP A 96 -6.50 -1.05 0.73
N PRO A 97 -6.59 0.04 1.52
CA PRO A 97 -5.41 0.84 1.87
C PRO A 97 -4.46 0.07 2.79
N THR A 98 -3.19 0.51 2.86
CA THR A 98 -2.22 -0.06 3.80
C THR A 98 -2.64 0.15 5.26
N SER A 99 -1.97 -0.53 6.20
CA SER A 99 -2.13 -0.29 7.64
C SER A 99 -1.92 1.17 8.06
N ASP A 100 -1.11 1.90 7.29
CA ASP A 100 -0.77 3.31 7.51
C ASP A 100 -1.73 4.26 6.77
N GLY A 101 -2.75 3.71 6.09
CA GLY A 101 -3.78 4.43 5.36
C GLY A 101 -3.37 4.88 3.94
N CYS A 102 -2.24 4.41 3.42
CA CYS A 102 -1.78 4.76 2.08
C CYS A 102 -2.65 4.11 1.00
N VAL A 103 -2.94 4.87 -0.07
CA VAL A 103 -3.80 4.41 -1.16
C VAL A 103 -3.10 3.31 -1.97
N GLN A 104 -3.86 2.27 -2.32
CA GLN A 104 -3.42 1.18 -3.19
C GLN A 104 -4.34 1.05 -4.41
N TYR A 105 -3.80 0.54 -5.51
CA TYR A 105 -4.54 0.25 -6.74
C TYR A 105 -4.14 -1.13 -7.30
N GLY A 106 -5.13 -1.96 -7.61
CA GLY A 106 -4.94 -3.16 -8.41
C GLY A 106 -4.94 -2.80 -9.89
N LEU A 107 -3.90 -3.22 -10.61
CA LEU A 107 -3.83 -3.17 -12.07
C LEU A 107 -4.08 -4.55 -12.65
N ARG A 108 -4.75 -4.62 -13.81
CA ARG A 108 -4.90 -5.85 -14.58
C ARG A 108 -4.63 -5.62 -16.06
N CYS A 109 -3.90 -6.56 -16.65
CA CYS A 109 -3.73 -6.75 -18.07
C CYS A 109 -4.35 -8.09 -18.48
N PHE A 110 -5.33 -8.08 -19.38
CA PHE A 110 -5.92 -9.30 -19.94
C PHE A 110 -6.36 -9.11 -21.39
N TRP A 111 -6.36 -10.19 -22.15
CA TRP A 111 -6.74 -10.15 -23.57
C TRP A 111 -8.25 -10.38 -23.72
N MET A 112 -8.98 -9.35 -24.19
CA MET A 112 -10.46 -9.34 -24.23
C MET A 112 -11.13 -10.39 -25.16
N ASN A 113 -10.35 -11.23 -25.85
CA ASN A 113 -10.87 -12.16 -26.87
C ASN A 113 -11.04 -13.62 -26.37
N ASP A 114 -11.02 -13.86 -25.05
CA ASP A 114 -11.08 -15.20 -24.43
C ASP A 114 -9.97 -16.17 -24.89
N ARG A 115 -8.82 -15.63 -25.33
CA ARG A 115 -7.68 -16.42 -25.80
C ARG A 115 -6.47 -16.28 -24.87
N ILE A 116 -5.77 -17.39 -24.69
CA ILE A 116 -4.54 -17.50 -23.91
C ILE A 116 -3.38 -16.93 -24.74
N CYS A 117 -2.59 -16.04 -24.16
CA CYS A 117 -1.35 -15.53 -24.75
C CYS A 117 -0.15 -16.37 -24.32
N THR A 118 0.99 -16.24 -25.00
CA THR A 118 2.24 -16.86 -24.52
C THR A 118 2.72 -16.18 -23.24
N LEU A 119 2.57 -14.86 -23.14
CA LEU A 119 2.81 -14.08 -21.93
C LEU A 119 2.02 -12.77 -21.98
N ILE A 120 1.50 -12.35 -20.84
CA ILE A 120 0.92 -11.04 -20.55
C ILE A 120 1.70 -10.47 -19.38
N GLN A 121 2.11 -9.21 -19.46
CA GLN A 121 2.95 -8.56 -18.45
C GLN A 121 2.35 -7.20 -18.10
N VAL A 122 2.38 -6.85 -16.81
CA VAL A 122 2.27 -5.47 -16.33
C VAL A 122 3.69 -4.94 -16.21
N MET A 123 4.04 -3.96 -17.03
CA MET A 123 5.33 -3.28 -17.00
C MET A 123 5.21 -1.98 -16.22
N ALA A 124 6.25 -1.63 -15.48
CA ALA A 124 6.46 -0.32 -14.88
C ALA A 124 7.75 0.31 -15.42
N GLU A 125 7.65 1.56 -15.84
CA GLU A 125 8.80 2.43 -16.12
C GLU A 125 9.09 3.33 -14.93
N THR A 126 10.38 3.46 -14.64
CA THR A 126 10.99 4.40 -13.71
C THR A 126 11.98 5.27 -14.49
N ALA A 127 12.48 6.34 -13.90
CA ALA A 127 13.51 7.20 -14.51
C ALA A 127 14.80 6.46 -14.94
N THR A 128 15.04 5.24 -14.44
CA THR A 128 16.27 4.46 -14.70
C THR A 128 16.06 3.15 -15.44
N GLU A 129 14.90 2.51 -15.30
CA GLU A 129 14.65 1.17 -15.84
C GLU A 129 13.16 0.87 -16.09
N THR A 130 12.93 -0.06 -17.00
CA THR A 130 11.64 -0.72 -17.26
C THR A 130 11.66 -2.11 -16.64
N VAL A 131 10.68 -2.42 -15.79
CA VAL A 131 10.62 -3.68 -15.02
C VAL A 131 9.24 -4.33 -15.10
N GLU A 132 9.20 -5.66 -15.09
CA GLU A 132 7.95 -6.42 -14.96
C GLU A 132 7.52 -6.39 -13.49
N ILE A 133 6.28 -5.98 -13.22
CA ILE A 133 5.69 -5.94 -11.87
C ILE A 133 4.52 -6.92 -11.68
N GLY A 134 4.18 -7.70 -12.71
CA GLY A 134 3.18 -8.76 -12.68
C GLY A 134 3.11 -9.48 -14.02
N ASN A 135 2.87 -10.79 -14.04
CA ASN A 135 2.80 -11.56 -15.28
C ASN A 135 1.88 -12.79 -15.20
N SER A 136 1.41 -13.24 -16.37
CA SER A 136 0.48 -14.37 -16.52
C SER A 136 0.35 -14.79 -17.98
N VAL A 137 -0.49 -15.79 -18.25
CA VAL A 137 -0.89 -16.20 -19.62
C VAL A 137 -2.35 -15.87 -19.95
N ILE A 138 -3.13 -15.44 -18.94
CA ILE A 138 -4.58 -15.15 -19.04
C ILE A 138 -4.90 -13.75 -18.51
N LEU A 139 -4.45 -13.44 -17.29
CA LEU A 139 -4.68 -12.18 -16.60
C LEU A 139 -3.47 -11.92 -15.72
N ALA A 140 -2.69 -10.89 -16.05
CA ALA A 140 -1.55 -10.43 -15.26
C ALA A 140 -2.00 -9.30 -14.35
N ASP A 141 -1.75 -9.43 -13.06
CA ASP A 141 -2.12 -8.49 -12.02
C ASP A 141 -0.89 -7.89 -11.32
N ALA A 142 -1.01 -6.66 -10.87
CA ALA A 142 0.00 -6.00 -10.03
C ALA A 142 -0.67 -5.07 -9.02
N LEU A 143 -0.06 -4.90 -7.84
CA LEU A 143 -0.54 -4.01 -6.79
C LEU A 143 0.37 -2.78 -6.68
N LEU A 144 -0.17 -1.61 -7.00
CA LEU A 144 0.49 -0.34 -6.74
C LEU A 144 0.18 0.17 -5.34
N THR A 145 1.17 0.77 -4.70
CA THR A 145 1.06 1.46 -3.42
C THR A 145 1.60 2.88 -3.56
N CYS A 146 0.85 3.86 -3.08
CA CYS A 146 1.31 5.24 -2.97
C CYS A 146 2.30 5.36 -1.80
N ALA A 147 3.48 5.92 -2.05
CA ALA A 147 4.50 6.18 -1.04
C ALA A 147 4.30 7.54 -0.36
N GLY A 148 4.99 7.75 0.77
CA GLY A 148 4.87 8.97 1.58
C GLY A 148 5.37 10.27 0.92
N ASP A 149 5.99 10.17 -0.25
CA ASP A 149 6.43 11.27 -1.11
C ASP A 149 5.47 11.55 -2.28
N GLY A 150 4.37 10.80 -2.38
CA GLY A 150 3.41 10.91 -3.48
C GLY A 150 3.80 10.16 -4.75
N THR A 151 4.83 9.32 -4.72
CA THR A 151 5.20 8.44 -5.84
C THR A 151 4.50 7.09 -5.77
N TRP A 152 4.35 6.41 -6.91
CA TRP A 152 3.84 5.04 -6.95
C TRP A 152 5.00 4.02 -6.86
N GLY A 153 4.74 2.90 -6.19
CA GLY A 153 5.64 1.74 -6.12
C GLY A 153 4.91 0.40 -6.16
N SER A 154 5.64 -0.67 -6.46
CA SER A 154 5.17 -2.06 -6.47
C SER A 154 6.25 -2.99 -5.93
N GLY A 155 5.98 -3.67 -4.82
CA GLY A 155 6.97 -4.54 -4.16
C GLY A 155 8.24 -3.78 -3.75
N THR A 156 9.35 -4.02 -4.45
CA THR A 156 10.63 -3.33 -4.26
C THR A 156 10.88 -2.20 -5.26
N ILE A 157 10.01 -2.03 -6.26
CA ILE A 157 10.12 -1.00 -7.29
C ILE A 157 9.46 0.28 -6.77
N MET A 158 10.16 1.40 -6.88
CA MET A 158 9.76 2.72 -6.36
C MET A 158 9.90 3.77 -7.46
N ASN A 159 9.25 4.93 -7.32
CA ASN A 159 9.30 6.01 -8.30
C ASN A 159 8.82 5.58 -9.69
N ILE A 160 7.70 4.86 -9.74
CA ILE A 160 7.06 4.45 -10.99
C ILE A 160 6.45 5.69 -11.66
N GLU A 161 6.93 5.99 -12.87
CA GLU A 161 6.50 7.12 -13.70
C GLU A 161 5.42 6.71 -14.69
N THR A 162 5.39 5.45 -15.14
CA THR A 162 4.42 4.95 -16.11
C THR A 162 4.17 3.44 -15.93
N VAL A 163 2.95 2.98 -16.15
CA VAL A 163 2.57 1.56 -16.21
C VAL A 163 1.81 1.23 -17.49
N TYR A 164 2.07 0.06 -18.08
CA TYR A 164 1.42 -0.41 -19.31
C TYR A 164 1.44 -1.94 -19.41
N CYS A 165 0.64 -2.50 -20.31
CA CYS A 165 0.59 -3.92 -20.62
C CYS A 165 1.52 -4.28 -21.79
N VAL A 166 2.18 -5.44 -21.71
CA VAL A 166 2.86 -6.08 -22.85
C VAL A 166 2.22 -7.44 -23.11
N PHE A 167 1.89 -7.69 -24.38
CA PHE A 167 1.15 -8.87 -24.84
C PHE A 167 1.99 -9.65 -25.85
N THR A 168 2.57 -10.77 -25.43
CA THR A 168 3.49 -11.58 -26.24
C THR A 168 2.81 -12.87 -26.71
N GLY A 169 2.90 -13.14 -28.01
CA GLY A 169 2.39 -14.37 -28.62
C GLY A 169 0.87 -14.55 -28.46
N CYS A 170 0.11 -13.46 -28.34
CA CYS A 170 -1.34 -13.50 -28.36
C CYS A 170 -1.85 -13.85 -29.77
N PRO A 171 -2.77 -14.83 -29.90
CA PRO A 171 -3.31 -15.22 -31.20
C PRO A 171 -4.31 -14.18 -31.75
N MET A 172 -4.07 -13.72 -32.98
CA MET A 172 -4.92 -12.77 -33.75
C MET A 172 -6.34 -13.28 -34.02
#